data_AF-A0A9X3NBB3-F1
#
_entry.id   AF-A0A9X3NBB3-F1
#
_cell.length_a   1.000
_cell.length_b   1.000
_cell.length_c   1.000
_cell.angle_alpha   90.00
_cell.angle_beta   90.00
_cell.angle_gamma   90.00
#
_symmetry.space_group_name_H-M   'P 1'
#
loop_
_entity.id
_entity.type
_entity.pdbx_description
1 polymer ?
#
loop_
_entity_poly.entity_id
_entity_poly.type
_entity_poly.pdbx_seq_one_letter_code
_entity_poly.pdbx_strand_id
1 'polypeptide(L)'
;MADREFELPPTVTHAAISQVLAGQAPYDELSDYAQAVVRASWTERTAARVASADFTERLRAAGRPWHEADVEGATVVRGDDSTSPEA
;
A
#
# COMPACT_ATOMS: atom_id res chain seq x y z
N MET A 1 16.32 28.88 7.71
CA MET A 1 16.04 27.52 8.22
C MET A 1 17.33 26.73 8.04
N ALA A 2 17.92 26.27 9.14
CA ALA A 2 19.22 25.62 9.12
C ALA A 2 19.04 24.17 8.70
N ASP A 3 19.49 23.87 7.50
CA ASP A 3 19.69 22.53 6.99
C ASP A 3 20.74 21.84 7.86
N ARG A 4 20.26 20.96 8.75
CA ARG A 4 21.11 20.15 9.63
C ARG A 4 21.08 18.74 9.09
N GLU A 5 21.65 18.55 7.90
CA GLU A 5 22.10 17.24 7.46
C GLU A 5 23.29 16.85 8.33
N PHE A 6 22.99 16.38 9.54
CA PHE A 6 23.94 15.65 10.35
C PHE A 6 24.11 14.31 9.64
N GLU A 7 25.25 14.12 8.99
CA GLU A 7 25.64 12.85 8.39
C GLU A 7 25.77 11.82 9.51
N LEU A 8 24.65 11.17 9.84
CA LEU A 8 24.55 10.18 10.91
C LEU A 8 25.32 8.93 10.47
N PRO A 9 25.99 8.25 11.42
CA PRO A 9 26.68 7.01 11.08
C PRO A 9 25.67 5.99 10.52
N PRO A 10 26.09 5.14 9.56
CA PRO A 10 25.19 4.26 8.81
C PRO A 10 24.32 3.35 9.69
N THR A 11 24.83 2.95 10.85
CA THR A 11 24.08 2.17 11.85
C THR A 11 22.90 2.93 12.45
N VAL A 12 23.06 4.23 12.72
CA VAL A 12 21.99 5.09 13.24
C VAL A 12 20.93 5.32 12.17
N THR A 13 21.35 5.52 10.92
CA THR A 13 20.44 5.65 9.77
C THR A 13 19.61 4.39 9.56
N HIS A 14 20.22 3.20 9.64
CA HIS A 14 19.49 1.93 9.51
C HIS A 14 18.48 1.70 10.66
N ALA A 15 18.87 2.05 11.90
CA ALA A 15 17.98 1.97 13.05
C ALA A 15 16.77 2.94 12.91
N ALA A 16 17.01 4.18 12.46
CA ALA A 16 15.97 5.16 12.24
C ALA A 16 14.98 4.73 11.14
N ILE A 17 15.49 4.23 10.00
CA ILE A 17 14.66 3.65 8.93
C ILE A 17 13.79 2.51 9.49
N SER A 18 14.37 1.61 10.28
CA SER A 18 13.64 0.48 10.87
C SER A 18 12.53 0.92 11.82
N GLN A 19 12.76 1.96 12.63
CA GLN A 19 11.75 2.51 13.54
C GLN A 19 10.58 3.15 12.76
N VAL A 20 10.85 3.91 11.70
CA VAL A 20 9.79 4.48 10.85
C VAL A 20 9.00 3.38 10.15
N LEU A 21 9.67 2.35 9.62
CA LEU A 21 9.00 1.21 8.99
C LEU A 21 8.16 0.37 9.97
N ALA A 22 8.44 0.47 11.27
CA ALA A 22 7.66 -0.11 12.36
C ALA A 22 6.59 0.85 12.92
N GLY A 23 6.49 2.07 12.38
CA GLY A 23 5.56 3.11 12.85
C GLY A 23 5.90 3.67 14.24
N GLN A 24 7.16 3.52 14.68
CA GLN A 24 7.63 3.94 16.01
C GLN A 24 8.37 5.27 16.01
N ALA A 25 8.60 5.85 14.82
CA ALA A 25 9.30 7.13 14.66
C ALA A 25 8.66 7.93 13.50
N PRO A 26 8.77 9.27 13.53
CA PRO A 26 8.28 10.13 12.46
C PRO A 26 9.16 10.05 11.22
N TYR A 27 8.52 10.08 10.05
CA TYR A 27 9.18 10.02 8.74
C TYR A 27 9.93 11.32 8.40
N ASP A 28 9.33 12.47 8.72
CA ASP A 28 9.83 13.79 8.32
C ASP A 28 11.13 14.20 9.03
N GLU A 29 11.55 13.46 10.06
CA GLU A 29 12.82 13.68 10.77
C GLU A 29 13.99 12.90 10.14
N LEU A 30 13.72 12.05 9.14
CA LEU A 30 14.76 11.34 8.41
C LEU A 30 15.44 12.25 7.36
N SER A 31 16.70 11.97 7.06
CA SER A 31 17.38 12.56 5.89
C SER A 31 16.73 12.12 4.57
N ASP A 32 16.93 12.89 3.51
CA ASP A 32 16.33 12.63 2.19
C ASP A 32 16.63 11.22 1.66
N TYR A 33 17.85 10.74 1.88
CA TYR A 33 18.23 9.37 1.50
C TYR A 33 17.44 8.32 2.30
N ALA A 34 17.36 8.46 3.63
CA ALA A 34 16.63 7.54 4.47
C ALA A 34 15.12 7.56 4.16
N GLN A 35 14.57 8.74 3.88
CA GLN A 35 13.21 8.93 3.40
C GLN A 35 12.95 8.20 2.08
N ALA A 36 13.89 8.24 1.13
CA ALA A 36 13.77 7.52 -0.14
C ALA A 36 13.72 5.99 0.06
N VAL A 37 14.54 5.45 0.97
CA VAL A 37 14.54 4.02 1.32
C VAL A 37 13.19 3.60 1.94
N VAL A 38 12.67 4.40 2.89
CA VAL A 38 11.35 4.13 3.49
C VAL A 38 10.25 4.14 2.44
N ARG A 39 10.24 5.12 1.52
CA ARG A 39 9.26 5.17 0.40
C ARG A 39 9.32 3.92 -0.46
N ALA A 40 10.52 3.48 -0.85
CA ALA A 40 10.68 2.26 -1.64
C ALA A 40 10.10 1.03 -0.91
N SER A 41 10.40 0.88 0.38
CA SER A 41 9.88 -0.24 1.18
C SER A 41 8.36 -0.19 1.35
N TRP A 42 7.76 0.97 1.57
CA TRP A 42 6.31 1.11 1.63
C TRP A 42 5.64 0.80 0.30
N THR A 43 6.19 1.25 -0.82
CA THR A 43 5.67 0.92 -2.15
C THR A 43 5.64 -0.59 -2.36
N GLU A 44 6.74 -1.29 -2.07
CA GLU A 44 6.81 -2.76 -2.21
C GLU A 44 5.81 -3.46 -1.28
N ARG A 45 5.78 -3.10 0.00
CA ARG A 45 4.85 -3.70 0.99
C ARG A 45 3.40 -3.44 0.61
N THR A 46 3.08 -2.26 0.11
CA THR A 46 1.71 -1.90 -0.30
C THR A 46 1.30 -2.67 -1.54
N ALA A 47 2.17 -2.75 -2.55
CA ALA A 47 1.91 -3.56 -3.74
C ALA A 47 1.68 -5.04 -3.39
N ALA A 48 2.50 -5.61 -2.50
CA ALA A 48 2.33 -6.99 -2.04
C ALA A 48 1.02 -7.20 -1.25
N ARG A 49 0.64 -6.24 -0.40
CA ARG A 49 -0.64 -6.27 0.35
C ARG A 49 -1.85 -6.16 -0.55
N VAL A 50 -1.81 -5.29 -1.55
CA VAL A 50 -2.89 -5.16 -2.54
C VAL A 50 -2.99 -6.43 -3.39
N ALA A 51 -1.87 -6.97 -3.86
CA ALA A 51 -1.85 -8.22 -4.64
C ALA A 51 -2.35 -9.44 -3.85
N SER A 52 -2.12 -9.46 -2.53
CA SER A 52 -2.64 -10.53 -1.66
C SER A 52 -4.09 -10.32 -1.21
N ALA A 53 -4.70 -9.16 -1.50
CA ALA A 53 -6.09 -8.87 -1.21
C ALA A 53 -7.04 -9.41 -2.31
N ASP A 54 -6.75 -10.58 -2.88
CA ASP A 54 -7.68 -11.28 -3.76
C ASP A 54 -8.72 -12.05 -2.93
N PHE A 55 -9.92 -11.50 -2.85
CA PHE A 55 -11.05 -12.11 -2.15
C PHE A 55 -12.07 -12.74 -3.11
N THR A 56 -11.72 -12.90 -4.38
CA THR A 56 -12.65 -13.34 -5.43
C THR A 56 -13.29 -14.68 -5.09
N GLU A 57 -12.50 -15.69 -4.68
CA GLU A 57 -13.04 -17.00 -4.31
C GLU A 57 -13.98 -16.92 -3.11
N ARG A 58 -13.63 -16.13 -2.09
CA ARG A 58 -14.43 -15.94 -0.89
C ARG A 58 -15.77 -15.24 -1.20
N LEU A 59 -15.74 -14.25 -2.09
CA LEU A 59 -16.93 -13.50 -2.50
C LEU A 59 -17.83 -14.35 -3.41
N ARG A 60 -17.26 -15.12 -4.33
CA ARG A 60 -17.99 -16.12 -5.12
C ARG A 60 -18.68 -17.16 -4.24
N ALA A 61 -17.97 -17.70 -3.24
CA ALA A 61 -18.52 -18.67 -2.30
C ALA A 61 -19.68 -18.10 -1.44
N ALA A 62 -19.69 -16.80 -1.20
CA ALA A 62 -20.78 -16.13 -0.50
C ALA A 62 -22.08 -16.02 -1.34
N GLY A 63 -22.02 -16.25 -2.66
CA GLY A 63 -23.17 -16.30 -3.54
C GLY A 63 -23.94 -14.98 -3.68
N ARG A 64 -23.29 -13.85 -3.36
CA ARG A 64 -23.87 -12.51 -3.46
C ARG A 64 -23.04 -11.66 -4.40
N PRO A 65 -23.66 -10.73 -5.15
CA PRO A 65 -22.89 -9.79 -5.93
C PRO A 65 -22.03 -8.90 -5.03
N TRP A 66 -20.87 -8.49 -5.52
CA TRP A 66 -19.96 -7.57 -4.84
C TRP A 66 -19.55 -6.42 -5.75
N HIS A 67 -19.18 -5.31 -5.13
CA HIS A 67 -18.65 -4.14 -5.81
C HIS A 67 -17.14 -4.15 -5.76
N GLU A 68 -16.51 -3.87 -6.88
CA GLU A 68 -15.07 -3.78 -7.03
C GLU A 68 -14.72 -2.58 -7.91
N ALA A 69 -13.55 -1.98 -7.74
CA ALA A 69 -13.06 -0.95 -8.65
C ALA A 69 -12.33 -1.61 -9.83
N ASP A 70 -12.59 -1.16 -11.06
CA ASP A 70 -11.81 -1.56 -12.22
C ASP A 70 -10.45 -0.83 -12.29
N VAL A 71 -9.71 -1.08 -13.37
CA VAL A 71 -8.36 -0.51 -13.59
C VAL A 71 -8.37 1.02 -13.70
N GLU A 72 -9.49 1.63 -14.07
CA GLU A 72 -9.66 3.08 -14.17
C GLU A 72 -10.20 3.68 -12.86
N GLY A 73 -10.49 2.83 -11.87
CA GLY A 73 -11.07 3.23 -10.58
C GLY A 73 -12.59 3.36 -10.60
N ALA A 74 -13.27 2.95 -11.67
CA ALA A 74 -14.72 2.94 -11.73
C ALA A 74 -15.28 1.73 -10.99
N THR A 75 -16.41 1.93 -10.29
CA THR A 75 -17.05 0.83 -9.54
C THR A 75 -17.84 -0.08 -10.48
N VAL A 76 -17.54 -1.38 -10.46
CA VAL A 76 -18.22 -2.44 -11.20
C VAL A 76 -18.88 -3.43 -10.24
N VAL A 77 -19.98 -4.06 -10.69
CA VAL A 77 -20.65 -5.13 -9.97
C VAL A 77 -20.20 -6.48 -10.55
N ARG A 78 -19.86 -7.42 -9.68
CA ARG A 78 -19.41 -8.77 -10.03
C ARG A 78 -20.27 -9.81 -9.32
N GLY A 79 -20.42 -11.00 -9.92
CA GLY A 79 -21.21 -12.09 -9.35
C GLY A 79 -22.73 -11.90 -9.45
N ASP A 80 -23.17 -10.89 -10.19
CA ASP A 80 -24.54 -10.79 -10.64
C ASP A 80 -24.65 -11.57 -11.96
N ASP A 81 -25.15 -12.82 -11.89
CA ASP A 81 -25.51 -13.58 -13.10
C ASP A 81 -26.76 -12.99 -13.80
N SER A 82 -27.33 -11.92 -13.25
CA SER A 82 -28.45 -11.17 -13.85
C SER A 82 -27.99 -10.20 -14.93
N THR A 83 -27.05 -10.59 -15.82
CA THR A 83 -27.08 -9.99 -17.17
C THR A 83 -28.23 -10.64 -17.92
N SER A 84 -29.45 -10.19 -17.63
CA SER A 84 -30.57 -10.42 -18.54
C SER A 84 -30.28 -9.61 -19.81
N PRO A 85 -30.31 -10.20 -21.01
CA PRO A 85 -30.19 -9.44 -22.24
C PRO A 85 -31.43 -8.55 -22.36
N GLU A 86 -31.24 -7.23 -22.32
CA GLU A 86 -32.28 -6.30 -22.76
C GLU A 86 -32.43 -6.42 -24.29
N ALA A 87 -33.67 -6.74 -24.68
CA ALA A 87 -34.15 -7.05 -26.02
C ALA A 87 -34.52 -5.79 -26.81
#